data_AF-A0A4Q3LCI8-F1
#
_entry.id   AF-A0A4Q3LCI8-F1
#
_cell.length_a   1.000
_cell.length_b   1.000
_cell.length_c   1.000
_cell.angle_alpha   90.00
_cell.angle_beta   90.00
_cell.angle_gamma   90.00
#
_symmetry.space_group_name_H-M   'P 1'
#
loop_
_entity.id
_entity.type
_entity.pdbx_description
1 polymer ?
#
loop_
_entity_poly.entity_id
_entity_poly.type
_entity_poly.pdbx_seq_one_letter_code
_entity_poly.pdbx_strand_id
1 'polypeptide(L)'
;MASKSLYTAVAVVGIAAASGAAWWYQQQPQGPKEIQPAGEGRAARSGTAPAAGPQRPPAVEIARVESLRITDDAQAVGSLRSRQSVILRPEVSGRVTQINFRDADRVRRGQLLVQLDDQLPMAQVKQAEAEVSIA
;
A
#
# COMPACT_ATOMS: atom_id res chain seq x y z
N MET A 1 -12.38 28.40 -39.43
CA MET A 1 -11.33 28.18 -38.40
C MET A 1 -10.69 26.80 -38.54
N ALA A 2 -10.22 26.43 -39.74
CA ALA A 2 -9.83 25.03 -40.06
C ALA A 2 -8.32 24.82 -40.33
N SER A 3 -7.48 25.85 -40.24
CA SER A 3 -6.03 25.73 -40.53
C SER A 3 -5.16 25.40 -39.32
N LYS A 4 -5.62 25.63 -38.08
CA LYS A 4 -4.81 25.41 -36.86
C LYS A 4 -4.50 23.92 -36.57
N SER A 5 -5.42 23.00 -36.89
CA SER A 5 -5.22 21.55 -36.69
C SER A 5 -4.20 20.95 -37.65
N LEU A 6 -4.01 21.57 -38.82
CA LEU A 6 -3.07 21.11 -39.84
C LEU A 6 -1.63 21.48 -39.44
N TYR A 7 -1.41 22.67 -38.87
CA TYR A 7 -0.10 23.07 -38.36
C TYR A 7 0.35 22.24 -37.15
N THR A 8 -0.57 21.90 -36.24
CA THR A 8 -0.23 21.05 -35.09
C THR A 8 0.10 19.63 -35.51
N ALA A 9 -0.63 19.06 -36.49
CA ALA A 9 -0.31 17.75 -37.05
C ALA A 9 1.06 17.73 -37.75
N VAL A 10 1.36 18.74 -38.58
CA VAL A 10 2.66 18.86 -39.25
C VAL A 10 3.80 19.09 -38.25
N ALA A 11 3.58 19.87 -37.19
CA ALA A 11 4.58 20.09 -36.14
C ALA A 11 4.90 18.81 -35.37
N VAL A 12 3.87 18.02 -35.01
CA VAL A 12 4.07 16.74 -34.29
C VAL A 12 4.81 15.74 -35.18
N VAL A 13 4.46 15.65 -36.46
CA VAL A 13 5.16 14.77 -37.42
C VAL A 13 6.61 15.23 -37.62
N GLY A 14 6.85 16.54 -37.73
CA GLY A 14 8.19 17.10 -37.84
C GLY A 14 9.07 16.79 -36.62
N ILE A 15 8.52 16.92 -35.40
CA ILE A 15 9.23 16.60 -34.16
C ILE A 15 9.51 15.09 -34.08
N ALA A 16 8.56 14.23 -34.43
CA ALA A 16 8.74 12.78 -34.44
C ALA A 16 9.80 12.32 -35.48
N ALA A 17 9.81 12.94 -36.66
CA ALA A 17 10.81 12.65 -37.68
C ALA A 17 12.22 13.12 -37.26
N ALA A 18 12.34 14.33 -36.70
CA ALA A 18 13.61 14.86 -36.21
C ALA A 18 14.18 14.03 -35.05
N SER A 19 13.32 13.61 -34.11
CA SER A 19 13.74 12.76 -32.98
C SER A 19 14.08 11.33 -33.41
N GLY A 20 13.34 10.74 -34.36
CA GLY A 20 13.71 9.46 -34.96
C GLY A 20 15.04 9.49 -35.71
N ALA A 21 15.29 10.55 -36.50
CA ALA A 21 16.57 10.75 -37.18
C ALA A 21 17.73 10.98 -36.20
N ALA A 22 17.50 11.75 -35.14
CA ALA A 22 18.50 11.96 -34.09
C ALA A 22 18.84 10.67 -33.34
N TRP A 23 17.84 9.83 -33.04
CA TRP A 23 18.05 8.53 -32.38
C TRP A 23 18.82 7.56 -33.29
N TRP A 24 18.51 7.53 -34.59
CA TRP A 24 19.22 6.70 -35.56
C TRP A 24 20.66 7.17 -35.77
N TYR A 25 20.90 8.48 -35.78
CA TYR A 25 22.26 9.04 -35.87
C TYR A 25 23.07 8.81 -34.59
N GLN A 26 22.44 8.87 -33.41
CA GLN A 26 23.10 8.57 -32.13
C GLN A 26 23.38 7.08 -31.93
N GLN A 27 22.70 6.19 -32.64
CA GLN A 27 22.91 4.75 -32.57
C GLN A 27 23.92 4.20 -33.57
N GLN A 28 24.65 5.08 -34.27
CA GLN A 28 25.88 4.63 -34.93
C GLN A 28 26.82 4.08 -33.85
N PRO A 29 27.16 2.78 -33.88
CA PRO A 29 28.02 2.18 -32.88
C PRO A 29 29.35 2.91 -32.92
N GLN A 30 29.70 3.62 -31.84
CA GLN A 30 31.08 4.04 -31.62
C GLN A 30 31.87 2.75 -31.51
N GLY A 31 32.53 2.37 -32.60
CA GLY A 31 33.52 1.31 -32.61
C GLY A 31 34.57 1.58 -31.53
N PRO A 32 35.27 0.54 -31.05
CA PRO A 32 36.19 0.67 -29.92
C PRO A 32 37.14 1.84 -30.15
N LYS A 33 37.14 2.81 -29.22
CA LYS A 33 38.19 3.82 -29.18
C LYS A 33 39.49 3.10 -28.85
N GLU A 34 40.26 2.84 -29.89
CA GLU A 34 41.60 2.29 -29.81
C GLU A 34 42.45 3.24 -28.97
N ILE A 35 42.89 2.76 -27.80
CA ILE A 35 43.78 3.50 -26.91
C ILE A 35 45.13 3.56 -27.64
N GLN A 36 45.50 4.74 -28.12
CA GLN A 36 46.81 5.01 -28.70
C GLN A 36 47.86 5.04 -27.59
N PRO A 37 48.83 4.11 -27.50
CA PRO A 37 49.98 4.32 -26.64
C PRO A 37 50.88 5.37 -27.29
N ALA A 38 51.09 6.46 -26.56
CA ALA A 38 52.17 7.38 -26.85
C ALA A 38 53.52 6.65 -26.67
N GLY A 39 54.32 6.59 -27.74
CA GLY A 39 55.74 6.28 -27.63
C GLY A 39 56.31 5.38 -28.73
N GLU A 40 56.54 5.93 -29.92
CA GLU A 40 57.59 5.41 -30.80
C GLU A 40 58.91 6.14 -30.50
N GLY A 41 59.59 5.65 -29.45
CA GLY A 41 61.02 5.81 -29.28
C GLY A 41 61.75 4.76 -30.11
N ARG A 42 62.55 5.25 -31.06
CA ARG A 42 63.40 4.52 -32.01
C ARG A 42 64.14 3.32 -31.40
N ALA A 43 64.13 2.23 -32.16
CA ALA A 43 64.86 0.99 -31.95
C ALA A 43 66.35 1.18 -31.58
N ALA A 44 66.81 0.40 -30.59
CA ALA A 44 67.98 -0.49 -30.68
C ALA A 44 68.38 -1.03 -29.29
N ARG A 45 68.28 -2.35 -29.09
CA ARG A 45 69.43 -3.24 -28.78
C ARG A 45 68.97 -4.63 -28.30
N SER A 46 69.81 -5.59 -28.68
CA SER A 46 69.72 -7.03 -28.54
C SER A 46 69.49 -7.54 -27.11
N GLY A 47 68.72 -8.63 -26.99
CA GLY A 47 68.61 -9.43 -25.77
C GLY A 47 67.73 -10.66 -26.01
N THR A 48 68.32 -11.83 -25.92
CA THR A 48 67.68 -13.15 -26.05
C THR A 48 66.59 -13.34 -24.99
N ALA A 49 65.35 -13.61 -25.39
CA ALA A 49 64.24 -13.91 -24.47
C ALA A 49 63.72 -15.35 -24.70
N PRO A 50 63.41 -16.12 -23.64
CA PRO A 50 62.81 -17.45 -23.80
C PRO A 50 61.35 -17.31 -24.22
N ALA A 51 60.88 -18.27 -25.02
CA ALA A 51 59.55 -18.29 -25.60
C ALA A 51 58.44 -18.27 -24.51
N ALA A 52 57.62 -17.23 -24.52
CA ALA A 52 56.38 -17.17 -23.75
C ALA A 52 55.29 -17.97 -24.48
N GLY A 53 54.80 -19.04 -23.84
CA GLY A 53 53.64 -19.78 -24.33
C GLY A 53 52.36 -18.92 -24.32
N PRO A 54 51.32 -19.31 -25.08
CA PRO A 54 50.10 -18.52 -25.22
C PRO A 54 49.39 -18.33 -23.87
N GLN A 55 49.26 -17.08 -23.42
CA GLN A 55 48.50 -16.72 -22.23
C GLN A 55 47.04 -17.09 -22.41
N ARG A 56 46.55 -17.99 -21.56
CA ARG A 56 45.16 -18.45 -21.56
C ARG A 56 44.28 -17.36 -20.94
N PRO A 57 43.15 -16.98 -21.57
CA PRO A 57 42.31 -15.90 -21.08
C PRO A 57 41.80 -16.20 -19.66
N PRO A 58 41.64 -15.16 -18.82
CA PRO A 58 41.20 -15.33 -17.44
C PRO A 58 39.80 -15.93 -17.40
N ALA A 59 39.62 -16.95 -16.56
CA ALA A 59 38.32 -17.56 -16.34
C ALA A 59 37.42 -16.57 -15.59
N VAL A 60 36.19 -16.41 -16.08
CA VAL A 60 35.15 -15.58 -15.46
C VAL A 60 33.92 -16.43 -15.17
N GLU A 61 33.29 -16.15 -14.04
CA GLU A 61 32.07 -16.82 -13.61
C GLU A 61 30.85 -16.07 -14.18
N ILE A 62 29.90 -16.82 -14.74
CA ILE A 62 28.67 -16.28 -15.31
C ILE A 62 27.45 -16.96 -14.70
N ALA A 63 26.37 -16.21 -14.54
CA ALA A 63 25.07 -16.72 -14.10
C ALA A 63 23.98 -16.36 -15.11
N ARG A 64 22.98 -17.23 -15.27
CA ARG A 64 21.83 -17.01 -16.16
C ARG A 64 20.80 -16.13 -15.45
N VAL A 65 20.32 -15.08 -16.12
CA VAL A 65 19.27 -14.21 -15.60
C VAL A 65 17.91 -14.83 -15.89
N GLU A 66 17.07 -14.91 -14.87
CA GLU A 66 15.67 -15.36 -14.98
C GLU A 66 14.74 -14.29 -14.40
N SER A 67 13.60 -14.05 -15.05
CA SER A 67 12.59 -13.12 -14.58
C SER A 67 11.58 -13.85 -13.69
N LEU A 68 11.57 -13.51 -12.40
CA LEU A 68 10.58 -14.01 -11.44
C LEU A 68 9.66 -12.87 -11.02
N ARG A 69 8.39 -13.21 -10.79
CA ARG A 69 7.41 -12.27 -10.24
C ARG A 69 7.62 -12.15 -8.73
N ILE A 70 8.14 -11.02 -8.30
CA ILE A 70 8.22 -10.65 -6.88
C ILE A 70 6.93 -9.92 -6.51
N THR A 71 6.36 -10.24 -5.36
CA THR A 71 5.20 -9.54 -4.79
C THR A 71 5.65 -8.87 -3.50
N ASP A 72 5.40 -7.56 -3.38
CA ASP A 72 5.65 -6.81 -2.15
C ASP A 72 4.41 -6.85 -1.26
N ASP A 73 4.49 -7.57 -0.15
CA ASP A 73 3.44 -7.62 0.86
C ASP A 73 3.72 -6.60 1.97
N ALA A 74 2.69 -5.87 2.39
CA ALA A 74 2.73 -5.00 3.55
C ALA A 74 1.92 -5.61 4.69
N GLN A 75 2.56 -5.82 5.84
CA GLN A 75 1.91 -6.30 7.06
C GLN A 75 1.60 -5.11 7.97
N ALA A 76 0.37 -5.04 8.47
CA ALA A 76 -0.05 -4.02 9.42
C ALA A 76 -0.69 -4.68 10.66
N VAL A 77 -0.39 -4.14 11.83
CA VAL A 77 -0.98 -4.58 13.10
C VAL A 77 -2.04 -3.55 13.52
N GLY A 78 -3.22 -4.04 13.91
CA GLY A 78 -4.33 -3.23 14.37
C GLY A 78 -4.99 -3.82 15.61
N SER A 79 -5.91 -3.08 16.21
CA SER A 79 -6.72 -3.53 17.34
C SER A 79 -8.20 -3.57 16.96
N LEU A 80 -8.93 -4.51 17.54
CA LEU A 80 -10.38 -4.60 17.39
C LEU A 80 -11.07 -3.79 18.48
N ARG A 81 -12.17 -3.14 18.11
CA ARG A 81 -13.05 -2.41 19.02
C ARG A 81 -14.49 -2.87 18.83
N SER A 82 -15.26 -2.83 19.89
CA SER A 82 -16.69 -3.12 19.84
C SER A 82 -17.38 -2.16 18.88
N ARG A 83 -18.24 -2.69 18.00
CA ARG A 83 -19.05 -1.86 17.08
C ARG A 83 -20.00 -0.93 17.84
N GLN A 84 -20.52 -1.40 18.97
CA GLN A 84 -21.42 -0.67 19.84
C GLN A 84 -21.08 -1.01 21.29
N SER A 85 -21.07 0.01 22.14
CA SER A 85 -20.89 -0.11 23.58
C SER A 85 -21.90 0.81 24.24
N VAL A 86 -22.61 0.32 25.25
CA VAL A 86 -23.63 1.07 25.98
C VAL A 86 -23.40 0.93 27.47
N ILE A 87 -23.53 2.03 28.20
CA ILE A 87 -23.50 2.05 29.67
C ILE A 87 -24.94 2.14 30.14
N LEU A 88 -25.40 1.12 30.86
CA LEU A 88 -26.73 1.08 31.44
C LEU A 88 -26.74 1.91 32.73
N ARG A 89 -27.71 2.83 32.82
CA ARG A 89 -27.93 3.68 34.00
C ARG A 89 -29.42 3.71 34.30
N PRO A 90 -29.83 3.63 35.57
CA PRO A 90 -31.23 3.82 35.93
C PRO A 90 -31.63 5.27 35.70
N GLU A 91 -32.84 5.48 35.16
CA GLU A 91 -33.42 6.82 34.95
C GLU A 91 -34.02 7.38 36.25
N VAL A 92 -34.47 6.49 37.14
CA VAL A 92 -35.05 6.82 38.43
C VAL A 92 -34.26 6.18 39.56
N SER A 93 -34.22 6.85 40.71
CA SER A 93 -33.65 6.29 41.92
C SER A 93 -34.56 5.20 42.48
N GLY A 94 -33.99 4.06 42.87
CA GLY A 94 -34.75 2.95 43.44
C GLY A 94 -33.84 1.86 43.96
N ARG A 95 -34.39 0.99 44.81
CA ARG A 95 -33.71 -0.21 45.28
C ARG A 95 -33.79 -1.29 44.21
N VAL A 96 -32.68 -1.96 43.91
CA VAL A 96 -32.68 -3.13 43.04
C VAL A 96 -33.33 -4.31 43.75
N THR A 97 -34.39 -4.87 43.17
CA THR A 97 -35.09 -6.06 43.68
C THR A 97 -34.60 -7.33 43.01
N GLN A 98 -34.23 -7.26 41.73
CA GLN A 98 -33.82 -8.44 40.95
C GLN A 98 -32.81 -8.09 39.86
N ILE A 99 -31.86 -9.01 39.63
CA ILE A 99 -30.91 -8.99 38.51
C ILE A 99 -31.19 -10.22 37.66
N ASN A 100 -31.48 -10.01 36.37
CA ASN A 100 -32.01 -11.02 35.45
C ASN A 100 -31.00 -11.47 34.38
N PHE A 101 -29.72 -11.33 34.66
CA PHE A 101 -28.64 -11.77 33.78
C PHE A 101 -27.44 -12.22 34.61
N ARG A 102 -26.55 -12.98 33.99
CA ARG A 102 -25.25 -13.35 34.54
C ARG A 102 -24.14 -12.70 33.73
N ASP A 103 -22.95 -12.70 34.30
CA ASP A 103 -21.77 -12.16 33.61
C ASP A 103 -21.55 -12.85 32.27
N ALA A 104 -21.22 -12.05 31.25
CA ALA A 104 -21.02 -12.47 29.86
C ALA A 104 -22.26 -13.06 29.14
N ASP A 105 -23.45 -12.98 29.73
CA ASP A 105 -24.67 -13.42 29.05
C ASP A 105 -24.98 -12.56 27.82
N ARG A 106 -25.51 -13.23 26.78
CA ARG A 106 -26.01 -12.54 25.59
C ARG A 106 -27.44 -12.05 25.84
N VAL A 107 -27.60 -10.73 25.89
CA VAL A 107 -28.90 -10.07 26.10
C VAL A 107 -29.43 -9.44 24.82
N ARG A 108 -30.75 -9.25 24.74
CA ARG A 108 -31.42 -8.61 23.59
C ARG A 108 -31.97 -7.24 23.97
N ARG A 109 -32.16 -6.37 22.98
CA ARG A 109 -32.85 -5.08 23.19
C ARG A 109 -34.25 -5.33 23.75
N GLY A 110 -34.63 -4.58 24.78
CA GLY A 110 -35.94 -4.69 25.45
C GLY A 110 -36.02 -5.82 26.48
N GLN A 111 -34.97 -6.62 26.66
CA GLN A 111 -34.93 -7.61 27.73
C GLN A 111 -34.81 -6.90 29.09
N LEU A 112 -35.63 -7.32 30.06
CA LEU A 112 -35.53 -6.86 31.44
C LEU A 112 -34.22 -7.36 32.06
N LEU A 113 -33.30 -6.44 32.36
CA LEU A 113 -32.00 -6.78 32.95
C LEU A 113 -31.99 -6.60 34.46
N VAL A 114 -32.59 -5.52 34.95
CA VAL A 114 -32.63 -5.16 36.37
C VAL A 114 -34.03 -4.67 36.70
N GLN A 115 -34.61 -5.20 37.78
CA GLN A 115 -35.88 -4.72 38.31
C GLN A 115 -35.60 -3.80 39.50
N LEU A 116 -36.22 -2.63 39.50
CA LEU A 116 -36.26 -1.73 40.64
C LEU A 116 -37.55 -1.95 41.43
N ASP A 117 -37.53 -1.59 42.71
CA ASP A 117 -38.73 -1.60 43.56
C ASP A 117 -39.74 -0.59 43.03
N ASP A 118 -40.88 -1.10 42.56
CA ASP A 118 -41.92 -0.35 41.87
C ASP A 118 -43.23 -0.27 42.67
N GLN A 119 -43.25 -0.72 43.93
CA GLN A 119 -44.49 -0.80 44.72
C GLN A 119 -45.19 0.56 44.88
N LEU A 120 -44.42 1.60 45.25
CA LEU A 120 -44.96 2.95 45.41
C LEU A 120 -45.34 3.60 44.06
N PRO A 121 -44.48 3.60 43.01
CA PRO A 121 -44.87 4.07 41.69
C PRO A 121 -46.12 3.37 41.13
N MET A 122 -46.22 2.05 41.26
CA MET A 122 -47.38 1.29 40.79
C MET A 122 -48.66 1.64 41.55
N ALA A 123 -48.58 1.88 42.87
CA ALA A 123 -49.73 2.33 43.64
C ALA A 123 -50.22 3.71 43.17
N GLN A 124 -49.30 4.65 42.88
CA GLN A 124 -49.64 5.98 42.38
C GLN A 124 -50.29 5.93 40.99
N VAL A 125 -49.78 5.08 40.09
CA VAL A 125 -50.40 4.88 38.77
C VAL A 125 -51.83 4.35 38.91
N LYS A 126 -52.04 3.32 39.74
CA LYS A 126 -53.38 2.76 39.98
C LYS A 126 -54.36 3.78 40.56
N GLN A 127 -53.88 4.64 41.48
CA GLN A 127 -54.70 5.70 42.03
C GLN A 127 -55.13 6.69 40.94
N ALA A 128 -54.18 7.17 40.12
CA ALA A 128 -54.46 8.10 39.03
C ALA A 128 -55.41 7.48 37.98
N GLU A 129 -55.24 6.20 37.65
CA GLU A 129 -56.14 5.48 36.75
C GLU A 129 -57.57 5.41 37.29
N ALA A 130 -57.73 5.16 38.60
CA ALA A 130 -59.05 5.15 39.24
C ALA A 130 -59.70 6.55 39.22
N GLU A 131 -58.95 7.61 39.50
CA GLU A 131 -59.43 8.99 39.43
C GLU A 131 -59.88 9.37 38.02
N VAL A 132 -59.12 8.99 36.98
CA VAL A 132 -59.51 9.20 35.57
C VAL A 132 -60.74 8.39 35.20
N SER A 133 -60.89 7.16 35.71
CA SER A 133 -62.05 6.30 35.39
C SER A 133 -63.38 6.78 35.99
N ILE A 134 -63.32 7.65 37.00
CA ILE A 134 -64.49 8.24 37.66
C ILE A 134 -64.96 9.53 36.96
N ALA A 135 -64.07 10.19 36.20
CA ALA A 135 -64.36 11.42 35.45
C ALA A 135 -65.02 11.14 34.09
#